data_AF-A0A922W3V5-F1
#
_entry.id   AF-A0A922W3V5-F1
#
_cell.length_a   1.000
_cell.length_b   1.000
_cell.length_c   1.000
_cell.angle_alpha   90.00
_cell.angle_beta   90.00
_cell.angle_gamma   90.00
#
_symmetry.space_group_name_H-M   'P 1'
#
loop_
_entity.id
_entity.type
_entity.pdbx_description
1 polymer ?
#
loop_
_entity_poly.entity_id
_entity_poly.type
_entity_poly.pdbx_seq_one_letter_code
_entity_poly.pdbx_strand_id
1 'polypeptide(L)'
;MAHHLDTLLEGSPAYGVLDAKDGVVLFRRPGHEREFEALAAETLERAGEEFEAIPLENEDAECDRLFIAPLVEHRSFERSG
;
A
#
# COMPACT_ATOMS: atom_id res chain seq x y z
N MET A 1 -2.60 1.69 15.37
CA MET A 1 -1.25 1.22 15.76
C MET A 1 -0.41 1.34 14.51
N ALA A 2 0.34 2.43 14.33
CA ALA A 2 0.97 2.81 13.05
C ALA A 2 2.22 1.99 12.63
N HIS A 3 2.59 0.95 13.37
CA HIS A 3 3.89 0.28 13.22
C HIS A 3 4.03 -0.59 11.96
N HIS A 4 2.93 -1.05 11.38
CA HIS A 4 2.99 -1.94 10.23
C HIS A 4 3.32 -1.18 8.94
N LEU A 5 2.75 0.01 8.76
CA LEU A 5 3.05 0.86 7.61
C LEU A 5 4.52 1.34 7.66
N ASP A 6 5.01 1.75 8.83
CA ASP A 6 6.42 2.13 9.01
C ASP A 6 7.38 1.00 8.64
N THR A 7 7.03 -0.25 9.00
CA THR A 7 7.82 -1.44 8.65
C THR A 7 7.77 -1.73 7.14
N LEU A 8 6.64 -1.49 6.49
CA LEU A 8 6.52 -1.58 5.02
C LEU A 8 7.37 -0.49 4.33
N LEU A 9 7.44 0.69 4.93
CA LEU A 9 8.18 1.84 4.41
C LEU A 9 9.69 1.76 4.66
N GLU A 10 10.14 1.02 5.67
CA GLU A 10 11.57 0.71 5.91
C GLU A 10 12.21 -0.03 4.71
N GLY A 11 11.38 -0.68 3.89
CA GLY A 11 11.79 -1.34 2.66
C GLY A 11 12.28 -2.76 2.89
N SER A 12 11.83 -3.67 2.03
CA SER A 12 12.25 -5.07 2.01
C SER A 12 13.07 -5.36 0.75
N PRO A 13 13.96 -6.37 0.74
CA PRO A 13 14.53 -6.86 -0.51
C PRO A 13 13.48 -7.31 -1.54
N ALA A 14 12.26 -7.64 -1.11
CA ALA A 14 11.18 -8.13 -1.96
C ALA A 14 10.49 -7.05 -2.83
N TYR A 15 10.59 -5.77 -2.46
CA TYR A 15 9.94 -4.68 -3.18
C TYR A 15 10.70 -3.37 -3.05
N GLY A 16 10.49 -2.45 -3.98
CA GLY A 16 10.91 -1.06 -3.79
C GLY A 16 9.74 -0.20 -3.35
N VAL A 17 10.05 0.87 -2.62
CA VAL A 17 9.10 1.90 -2.22
C VAL A 17 9.33 3.11 -3.12
N LEU A 18 8.26 3.60 -3.73
CA LEU A 18 8.24 4.84 -4.47
C LEU A 18 7.32 5.82 -3.76
N ASP A 19 7.88 6.94 -3.31
CA ASP A 19 7.14 8.01 -2.68
C ASP A 19 6.23 8.68 -3.72
N ALA A 20 4.93 8.71 -3.44
CA ALA A 20 3.93 9.36 -4.27
C ALA A 20 3.32 10.54 -3.50
N LYS A 21 2.72 11.48 -4.24
CA LYS A 21 2.20 12.72 -3.65
C LYS A 21 1.16 12.49 -2.54
N ASP A 22 0.34 11.46 -2.69
CA ASP A 22 -0.82 11.16 -1.83
C ASP A 22 -0.67 9.81 -1.09
N GLY A 23 0.50 9.18 -1.13
CA GLY A 23 0.74 7.86 -0.57
C GLY A 23 2.07 7.27 -1.01
N VAL A 24 2.17 5.95 -1.03
CA VAL A 24 3.37 5.23 -1.50
C VAL A 24 2.97 4.14 -2.48
N VAL A 25 3.86 3.86 -3.43
CA VAL A 25 3.73 2.72 -4.34
C VAL A 25 4.81 1.72 -3.97
N LEU A 26 4.41 0.52 -3.59
CA LEU A 26 5.31 -0.62 -3.52
C LEU A 26 5.38 -1.25 -4.90
N PHE A 27 6.58 -1.50 -5.42
CA PHE A 27 6.77 -2.22 -6.67
C PHE A 27 7.55 -3.52 -6.43
N ARG A 28 7.02 -4.62 -6.94
CA ARG A 28 7.59 -5.96 -6.86
C ARG A 28 8.98 -5.98 -7.49
N ARG A 29 9.94 -6.61 -6.81
CA ARG A 29 11.25 -6.91 -7.39
C ARG A 29 11.23 -8.30 -8.04
N PRO A 30 11.92 -8.47 -9.19
CA PRO A 30 11.98 -9.77 -9.86
C PRO A 30 12.60 -10.84 -8.95
N GLY A 31 11.99 -12.03 -8.90
CA GLY A 31 12.42 -13.15 -8.04
C GLY A 31 11.81 -13.17 -6.64
N HIS A 32 10.93 -12.22 -6.32
CA HIS A 32 10.24 -12.12 -5.02
C HIS A 32 8.71 -12.17 -5.16
N GLU A 33 8.21 -12.84 -6.20
CA GLU A 33 6.79 -12.82 -6.58
C GLU A 33 5.88 -13.33 -5.46
N ARG A 34 6.26 -14.45 -4.84
CA ARG A 34 5.50 -15.05 -3.74
C ARG A 34 5.50 -14.20 -2.47
N GLU A 35 6.61 -13.54 -2.19
CA GLU A 35 6.74 -12.67 -1.01
C GLU A 35 5.91 -11.40 -1.20
N PHE A 36 5.94 -10.82 -2.40
CA PHE A 36 5.13 -9.66 -2.74
C PHE A 36 3.64 -9.96 -2.74
N GLU A 37 3.23 -11.12 -3.28
CA GLU A 37 1.82 -11.54 -3.29
C GLU A 37 1.29 -11.74 -1.87
N ALA A 38 2.05 -12.40 -0.99
CA ALA A 38 1.68 -12.57 0.41
C ALA A 38 1.56 -11.22 1.14
N LEU A 39 2.50 -10.30 0.88
CA LEU A 39 2.48 -8.94 1.42
C LEU A 39 1.25 -8.17 0.95
N ALA A 40 0.95 -8.23 -0.35
CA ALA A 40 -0.18 -7.55 -0.95
C ALA A 40 -1.50 -8.07 -0.38
N ALA A 41 -1.65 -9.38 -0.24
CA ALA A 41 -2.81 -9.99 0.40
C ALA A 41 -2.97 -9.49 1.85
N GLU A 42 -1.92 -9.55 2.67
CA GLU A 42 -1.97 -9.09 4.06
C GLU A 42 -2.29 -7.59 4.17
N THR A 43 -1.70 -6.78 3.27
CA THR A 43 -1.93 -5.33 3.24
C THR A 43 -3.37 -5.01 2.84
N LEU A 44 -3.94 -5.74 1.88
CA LEU A 44 -5.33 -5.59 1.45
C LEU A 44 -6.32 -6.04 2.54
N GLU A 45 -6.02 -7.10 3.29
CA GLU A 45 -6.85 -7.52 4.43
C GLU A 45 -6.91 -6.47 5.54
N ARG A 46 -5.85 -5.65 5.66
CA ARG A 46 -5.76 -4.54 6.63
C ARG A 46 -6.23 -3.20 6.08
N ALA A 47 -6.43 -3.10 4.77
CA ALA A 47 -6.91 -1.89 4.14
C ALA A 47 -8.38 -1.63 4.53
N GLY A 48 -8.73 -0.36 4.72
CA GLY A 48 -10.08 0.09 5.08
C GLY A 48 -10.26 0.52 6.54
N GLU A 49 -9.33 0.18 7.44
CA GLU A 49 -9.35 0.68 8.83
C GLU A 49 -8.36 1.84 9.06
N GLU A 50 -7.12 1.71 8.57
CA GLU A 50 -6.04 2.69 8.82
C GLU A 50 -5.52 3.34 7.52
N PHE A 51 -5.59 2.63 6.39
CA PHE A 51 -5.10 3.07 5.09
C PHE A 51 -5.92 2.40 3.98
N GLU A 52 -5.89 2.98 2.78
CA GLU A 52 -6.39 2.37 1.57
C GLU A 52 -5.22 1.69 0.84
N ALA A 53 -5.46 0.47 0.33
CA ALA A 53 -4.50 -0.23 -0.51
C ALA A 53 -5.17 -0.66 -1.81
N ILE A 54 -4.50 -0.40 -2.94
CA ILE A 54 -4.99 -0.67 -4.29
C ILE A 54 -3.94 -1.52 -5.00
N PRO A 55 -4.26 -2.78 -5.38
CA PRO A 55 -3.36 -3.60 -6.19
C PRO A 55 -3.36 -3.07 -7.62
N LEU A 56 -2.17 -2.98 -8.20
CA LEU A 56 -1.94 -2.52 -9.56
C LEU A 56 -1.32 -3.67 -10.35
N GLU A 57 -1.98 -4.00 -11.46
CA GLU A 57 -1.56 -5.07 -12.36
C GLU A 57 -0.64 -4.54 -13.47
N ASN A 58 0.28 -5.39 -13.92
CA ASN A 58 1.10 -5.14 -15.11
C ASN A 58 0.36 -5.54 -16.40
N GLU A 59 1.06 -5.45 -17.54
CA GLU A 59 0.53 -5.85 -18.86
C GLU A 59 0.17 -7.34 -18.95
N ASP A 60 0.75 -8.18 -18.07
CA ASP A 60 0.49 -9.61 -17.97
C ASP A 60 -0.64 -9.96 -16.98
N ALA A 61 -1.37 -8.95 -16.46
CA ALA A 61 -2.40 -9.09 -15.42
C ALA A 61 -1.88 -9.70 -14.10
N GLU A 62 -0.59 -9.54 -13.82
CA GLU A 62 0.01 -9.90 -12.53
C GLU A 62 0.07 -8.68 -11.63
N CYS A 63 -0.23 -8.87 -10.33
CA CYS A 63 -0.02 -7.83 -9.33
C CYS A 63 1.48 -7.57 -9.15
N ASP A 64 1.96 -6.49 -9.76
CA ASP A 64 3.37 -6.08 -9.70
C ASP A 64 3.57 -4.83 -8.84
N ARG A 65 2.49 -4.11 -8.53
CA ARG A 65 2.53 -2.87 -7.77
C ARG A 65 1.39 -2.81 -6.77
N LEU A 66 1.61 -2.12 -5.66
CA LEU A 66 0.60 -1.89 -4.63
C LEU A 66 0.67 -0.42 -4.23
N PHE A 67 -0.40 0.31 -4.50
CA PHE A 67 -0.54 1.69 -4.02
C PHE A 67 -1.13 1.65 -2.61
N ILE A 68 -0.52 2.37 -1.68
CA ILE A 68 -0.97 2.48 -0.30
C ILE A 68 -1.08 3.97 0.03
N ALA A 69 -2.26 4.42 0.40
CA ALA A 69 -2.49 5.79 0.86
C ALA A 69 -3.08 5.76 2.27
N PRO A 70 -2.62 6.63 3.19
CA PRO A 70 -3.32 6.79 4.45
C PRO A 70 -4.78 7.19 4.17
N LEU A 71 -5.72 6.67 4.96
CA LEU A 71 -7.06 7.21 4.96
C LEU A 71 -6.94 8.63 5.51
N VAL A 72 -6.85 9.62 4.62
CA VAL A 72 -7.07 11.00 5.00
C VAL A 72 -8.45 11.00 5.61
N GLU A 73 -8.53 11.12 6.94
CA GLU A 73 -9.80 11.36 7.59
C GLU A 73 -10.40 12.52 6.81
N HIS A 74 -11.50 12.27 6.12
CA HIS A 74 -12.38 13.35 5.73
C HIS A 74 -12.73 13.99 7.06
N ARG A 75 -11.95 15.01 7.45
CA ARG A 75 -12.30 15.94 8.52
C ARG A 75 -13.75 16.22 8.21
N SER A 76 -14.60 15.73 9.11
CA SER A 76 -16.01 16.03 9.07
C SER A 76 -16.05 17.53 8.90
N PHE A 77 -16.55 18.00 7.76
CA PHE A 77 -16.90 19.40 7.66
C PHE A 77 -17.95 19.58 8.75
N GLU A 78 -17.52 20.07 9.91
CA GLU A 78 -18.41 20.66 10.91
C GLU A 78 -19.13 21.78 10.17
N ARG A 79 -20.27 21.43 9.61
CA ARG A 79 -21.24 22.38 9.09
C ARG A 79 -21.94 22.95 10.33
N SER A 80 -21.23 23.83 11.05
CA SER A 80 -21.88 24.80 11.91
C SER A 80 -22.63 25.75 10.97
N GLY A 81 -23.96 25.67 10.99
CA GLY A 81 -24.88 26.56 10.28
C GLY A 81 -26.25 26.48 10.94
#